data_AF-A0A183IWH1-F1
#
_entry.id   AF-A0A183IWH1-F1
#
_cell.length_a   1.000
_cell.length_b   1.000
_cell.length_c   1.000
_cell.angle_alpha   90.00
_cell.angle_beta   90.00
_cell.angle_gamma   90.00
#
_symmetry.space_group_name_H-M   'P 1'
#
loop_
_entity.id
_entity.type
_entity.pdbx_description
1 polymer ?
#
loop_
_entity_poly.entity_id
_entity_poly.type
_entity_poly.pdbx_seq_one_letter_code
_entity_poly.pdbx_strand_id
1 'polypeptide(L)'
;MDGEEERRAEEERIRVDNVLHGNPLLNPLKQDFKVKRRWDDDVVFKNCAKGLDDRQKREPSFINDALRSEFHKRFMEKYIK
;
A
#
# COMPACT_ATOMS: atom_id res chain seq x y z
N MET A 1 -32.23 15.93 -49.59
CA MET A 1 -32.47 14.64 -48.90
C MET A 1 -31.16 14.06 -48.37
N ASP A 2 -29.99 14.66 -48.65
CA ASP A 2 -28.69 14.05 -48.36
C ASP A 2 -28.14 14.38 -46.96
N GLY A 3 -28.52 15.53 -46.39
CA GLY A 3 -28.03 15.97 -45.08
C GLY A 3 -28.60 15.22 -43.87
N GLU A 4 -29.65 14.40 -44.04
CA GLU A 4 -30.17 13.53 -42.97
C GLU A 4 -29.44 12.19 -42.93
N GLU A 5 -29.05 11.66 -44.08
CA GLU A 5 -28.28 10.42 -44.19
C GLU A 5 -26.86 10.60 -43.66
N GLU A 6 -26.21 11.72 -43.98
CA GLU A 6 -24.88 12.06 -43.45
C GLU A 6 -24.90 12.19 -41.92
N ARG A 7 -25.95 12.81 -41.36
CA ARG A 7 -26.10 12.98 -39.91
C ARG A 7 -26.32 11.66 -39.20
N ARG A 8 -27.13 10.77 -39.78
CA ARG A 8 -27.34 9.40 -39.27
C ARG A 8 -26.04 8.59 -39.34
N ALA A 9 -25.27 8.72 -40.41
CA ALA A 9 -23.98 8.06 -40.55
C ALA A 9 -22.95 8.57 -39.52
N GLU A 10 -22.91 9.89 -39.25
CA GLU A 10 -22.05 10.47 -38.22
C GLU A 10 -22.43 9.98 -36.82
N GLU A 11 -23.73 9.97 -36.50
CA GLU A 11 -24.27 9.45 -35.24
C GLU A 11 -23.94 7.96 -35.04
N GLU A 12 -24.03 7.15 -36.10
CA GLU A 12 -23.63 5.74 -36.06
C GLU A 12 -22.12 5.57 -35.87
N ARG A 13 -21.30 6.40 -36.51
CA ARG A 13 -19.84 6.38 -36.31
C ARG A 13 -19.46 6.72 -34.87
N ILE A 14 -20.05 7.78 -34.30
CA ILE A 14 -19.83 8.18 -32.91
C ILE A 14 -20.30 7.08 -31.96
N ARG A 15 -21.44 6.43 -32.25
CA ARG A 15 -21.95 5.32 -31.45
C ARG A 15 -21.01 4.12 -31.48
N VAL A 16 -20.49 3.75 -32.66
CA VAL A 16 -19.53 2.65 -32.81
C VAL A 16 -18.24 2.97 -32.06
N ASP A 17 -17.75 4.21 -32.16
CA ASP A 17 -16.54 4.66 -31.46
C ASP A 17 -16.70 4.61 -29.93
N ASN A 18 -17.84 5.08 -29.41
CA ASN A 18 -18.16 5.03 -27.98
C ASN A 18 -18.35 3.60 -27.45
N VAL A 19 -18.94 2.69 -28.23
CA VAL A 19 -19.07 1.28 -27.85
C VAL A 19 -17.70 0.60 -27.81
N LEU A 20 -16.81 0.95 -28.75
CA LEU A 20 -15.47 0.41 -28.82
C LEU A 20 -14.57 0.93 -27.68
N HIS A 21 -14.68 2.21 -27.32
CA HIS A 21 -13.82 2.86 -26.33
C HIS A 21 -14.43 2.98 -24.92
N GLY A 22 -15.73 2.73 -24.76
CA GLY A 22 -16.44 2.85 -23.50
C GLY A 22 -16.25 1.67 -22.54
N ASN A 23 -15.61 0.58 -22.98
CA ASN A 23 -15.32 -0.57 -22.12
C ASN A 23 -13.86 -0.51 -21.60
N PRO A 24 -13.65 -0.14 -20.32
CA PRO A 24 -12.31 -0.07 -19.73
C PRO A 24 -11.62 -1.44 -19.58
N LEU A 25 -12.33 -2.56 -19.78
CA LEU A 25 -11.75 -3.90 -19.82
C LEU A 25 -11.27 -4.29 -21.23
N LEU A 26 -11.87 -3.73 -22.28
CA LEU A 26 -11.51 -4.04 -23.68
C LEU A 26 -10.48 -3.06 -24.25
N ASN A 27 -10.45 -1.83 -23.73
CA ASN A 27 -9.39 -0.87 -23.99
C ASN A 27 -8.63 -0.60 -22.68
N PRO A 28 -7.56 -1.35 -22.40
CA PRO A 28 -6.54 -0.86 -21.49
C PRO A 28 -5.89 0.35 -22.18
N LEU A 29 -6.56 1.53 -22.09
CA LEU A 29 -5.87 2.81 -22.01
C LEU A 29 -4.65 2.53 -21.19
N LYS A 30 -3.46 2.66 -21.78
CA LYS A 30 -2.14 2.39 -21.18
C LYS A 30 -2.11 2.90 -19.73
N GLN A 31 -2.66 2.11 -18.81
CA GLN A 31 -2.59 2.32 -17.39
C GLN A 31 -1.21 1.78 -17.15
N ASP A 32 -0.22 2.64 -17.35
CA ASP A 32 1.13 2.39 -16.90
C ASP A 32 0.97 1.81 -15.50
N PHE A 33 1.32 0.54 -15.31
CA PHE A 33 1.42 -0.13 -14.01
C PHE A 33 2.55 0.49 -13.18
N LYS A 34 2.76 1.81 -13.29
CA LYS A 34 3.60 2.61 -12.43
C LYS A 34 2.89 2.71 -11.09
N VAL A 35 3.39 1.90 -10.16
CA VAL A 35 3.12 2.07 -8.74
C VAL A 35 3.40 3.54 -8.39
N LYS A 36 2.35 4.26 -7.98
CA LYS A 36 2.49 5.66 -7.54
C LYS A 36 3.42 5.68 -6.34
N ARG A 37 4.31 6.68 -6.31
CA ARG A 37 5.26 6.91 -5.22
C ARG A 37 4.48 7.04 -3.91
N ARG A 38 4.87 6.27 -2.91
CA ARG A 38 4.17 6.21 -1.63
C ARG A 38 4.65 7.36 -0.75
N TRP A 39 3.78 7.84 0.14
CA TRP A 39 4.11 8.93 1.07
C TRP A 39 5.29 8.60 1.98
N ASP A 40 5.52 7.31 2.24
CA ASP A 40 6.60 6.82 3.06
C ASP A 40 7.93 6.74 2.30
N ASP A 41 7.97 6.83 0.96
CA ASP A 41 9.17 6.56 0.14
C ASP A 41 10.39 7.45 0.50
N ASP A 42 10.19 8.69 0.94
CA ASP A 42 11.28 9.63 1.31
C ASP A 42 11.81 9.48 2.75
N VAL A 43 11.25 8.55 3.54
CA VAL A 43 11.70 8.35 4.92
C VAL A 43 13.09 7.72 4.94
N VAL A 44 14.05 8.37 5.62
CA VAL A 44 15.46 7.94 5.68
C VAL A 44 15.71 6.64 6.46
N PHE A 45 14.80 6.27 7.37
CA PHE A 45 14.88 5.04 8.16
C PHE A 45 13.73 4.10 7.82
N LYS A 46 14.05 2.90 7.32
CA LYS A 46 13.07 1.89 6.92
C LYS A 46 13.20 0.67 7.81
N ASN A 47 12.08 0.21 8.38
CA ASN A 47 11.96 -1.11 8.99
C ASN A 47 13.05 -1.44 10.05
N CYS A 48 13.46 -0.48 10.88
CA CYS A 48 14.52 -0.67 11.89
C CYS A 48 14.21 -1.79 12.90
N ALA A 49 12.92 -2.06 13.14
CA ALA A 49 12.47 -3.10 14.05
C ALA A 49 12.27 -4.48 13.40
N LYS A 50 12.61 -4.65 12.12
CA LYS A 50 12.41 -5.93 11.43
C LYS A 50 13.26 -7.03 12.07
N GLY A 51 12.61 -8.05 12.63
CA GLY A 51 13.28 -9.19 13.29
C GLY A 51 13.63 -8.99 14.77
N LEU A 52 13.14 -7.91 15.42
CA LEU A 52 13.32 -7.71 16.86
C LEU A 52 12.51 -8.70 17.72
N ASP A 53 11.30 -9.08 17.27
CA ASP A 53 10.40 -10.01 17.97
C ASP A 53 11.02 -11.39 18.20
N ASP A 54 11.79 -11.87 17.21
CA ASP A 54 12.52 -13.14 17.31
C ASP A 54 13.64 -13.11 18.35
N ARG A 55 14.20 -11.93 18.68
CA ARG A 55 15.23 -11.79 19.72
C ARG A 55 14.61 -11.75 21.12
N GLN A 56 13.49 -11.03 21.29
CA GLN A 56 12.79 -10.95 22.57
C GLN A 56 12.16 -12.29 22.98
N LYS A 57 11.66 -13.07 22.03
CA LYS A 57 11.12 -14.42 22.30
C LYS A 57 12.19 -15.47 22.62
N ARG A 58 13.45 -15.19 22.28
CA ARG A 58 14.59 -16.11 22.46
C ARG A 58 15.36 -15.91 23.77
N GLU A 59 14.99 -14.96 24.62
CA GLU A 59 15.47 -14.95 26.00
C GLU A 59 14.49 -15.72 26.90
N PRO A 60 14.64 -17.06 27.06
CA PRO A 60 14.10 -17.69 28.23
C PRO A 60 15.02 -17.31 29.40
N SER A 61 14.44 -16.89 30.51
CA SER A 61 14.61 -17.58 31.78
C SER A 61 14.29 -16.69 32.96
N PHE A 62 13.83 -17.36 34.01
CA PHE A 62 13.99 -16.92 35.37
C PHE A 62 15.49 -16.66 35.64
N ILE A 63 15.83 -15.45 36.08
CA ILE A 63 17.17 -15.08 36.50
C ILE A 63 17.19 -15.08 38.03
N ASN A 64 18.11 -15.82 38.64
CA ASN A 64 18.34 -15.79 40.09
C ASN A 64 19.17 -14.55 40.50
N ASP A 65 18.65 -13.37 40.18
CA ASP A 65 19.22 -12.05 40.51
C ASP A 65 18.08 -11.03 40.57
N ALA A 66 17.89 -10.43 41.75
CA ALA A 66 16.81 -9.48 41.98
C ALA A 66 16.93 -8.23 41.10
N LEU A 67 18.13 -7.74 40.81
CA LEU A 67 18.34 -6.48 40.08
C LEU A 67 18.30 -6.67 38.56
N ARG A 68 18.74 -7.83 38.07
CA ARG A 68 18.78 -8.12 36.62
C ARG A 68 17.52 -8.80 36.09
N SER A 69 16.60 -9.18 36.97
CA SER A 69 15.32 -9.75 36.57
C SER A 69 14.50 -8.79 35.69
N GLU A 70 13.73 -9.35 34.75
CA GLU A 70 12.79 -8.59 33.93
C GLU A 70 11.76 -7.83 34.78
N PHE A 71 11.39 -8.40 35.93
CA PHE A 71 10.51 -7.72 36.89
C PHE A 71 11.14 -6.40 37.38
N HIS A 72 12.39 -6.44 37.83
CA HIS A 72 13.05 -5.26 38.38
C HIS A 72 13.35 -4.21 37.31
N LYS A 73 13.77 -4.62 36.11
CA LYS A 73 13.94 -3.69 34.97
C LYS A 73 12.63 -2.93 34.68
N ARG A 74 11.49 -3.64 34.59
CA ARG A 74 10.16 -3.04 34.37
C ARG A 74 9.69 -2.19 35.54
N PHE A 75 10.00 -2.59 36.77
CA PHE A 75 9.69 -1.80 37.96
C PHE A 75 10.42 -0.45 37.92
N MET A 76 11.73 -0.47 37.63
CA MET A 76 12.52 0.76 37.54
C MET A 76 12.05 1.66 36.41
N GLU A 77 11.79 1.13 35.21
CA GLU A 77 11.23 1.91 34.08
C GLU A 77 9.87 2.55 34.42
N LYS A 78 9.04 1.87 35.21
CA LYS A 78 7.69 2.37 35.56
C LYS A 78 7.72 3.46 36.63
N TYR A 79 8.57 3.32 37.65
CA TYR A 79 8.53 4.16 38.84
C TYR A 79 9.66 5.17 38.93
N ILE A 80 10.70 5.04 38.10
CA ILE A 80 11.82 5.97 37.99
C ILE A 80 11.85 6.49 36.56
N LYS A 81 11.88 7.81 36.39
CA LYS A 81 11.81 8.50 35.10
C LYS A 81 13.10 9.24 34.79
#